data_AF-A0A059D4F1-F1
#
_entry.id   AF-A0A059D4F1-F1
#
_cell.length_a   1.000
_cell.length_b   1.000
_cell.length_c   1.000
_cell.angle_alpha   90.00
_cell.angle_beta   90.00
_cell.angle_gamma   90.00
#
_symmetry.space_group_name_H-M   'P 1'
#
loop_
_entity.id
_entity.type
_entity.pdbx_description
1 polymer ?
#
loop_
_entity_poly.entity_id
_entity_poly.type
_entity_poly.pdbx_seq_one_letter_code
_entity_poly.pdbx_strand_id
1 'polypeptide(L)'
;MKRNRSLELFLWALSILCLARSSDGYSPPDNYLIDCGSSTNTTVGNRVFLADSLASKFVSTPQNVLASASNSVSSSDVSQLYQTARVFTGSTKYTFPISQSGRHWIRLYFSPFDYQSYNMSTAIFAVSAQNFGLLSNFSASGSVMKEFSLNVTSSNLVVTITPSDKSFAFLNAIEVVSMPDTLIQDGYILPAWKFQGLPSQALETIWRLNMGGAKVSAMNDTLWRNWDPDYGFLVQPNLAKNISKIGAVNYASGGATKDTAPASVYGTATEMNSGSDPNSNFNVTWEFDIDVGSRHLIRFHFCDIVSSSLNQLYFSVYLDSSTVYSDLDLSILSINALAVPNFFDIVSGLS
;
A
#
# COMPACT_ATOMS: atom_id res chain seq x y z
N MET A 1 -27.82 53.47 -14.81
CA MET A 1 -27.49 52.28 -14.00
C MET A 1 -26.19 51.68 -14.53
N LYS A 2 -25.02 52.00 -13.95
CA LYS A 2 -23.72 51.47 -14.41
C LYS A 2 -23.55 50.06 -13.87
N ARG A 3 -23.57 49.06 -14.76
CA ARG A 3 -23.34 47.66 -14.45
C ARG A 3 -21.88 47.47 -14.02
N ASN A 4 -21.68 47.07 -12.76
CA ASN A 4 -20.37 47.04 -12.12
C ASN A 4 -19.56 45.82 -12.57
N ARG A 5 -18.86 45.93 -13.70
CA ARG A 5 -18.06 44.86 -14.32
C ARG A 5 -17.02 44.24 -13.38
N SER A 6 -16.54 44.95 -12.35
CA SER A 6 -15.59 44.40 -11.39
C SER A 6 -16.21 43.33 -10.48
N LEU A 7 -17.50 43.44 -10.18
CA LEU A 7 -18.21 42.47 -9.33
C LEU A 7 -18.46 41.15 -10.08
N GLU A 8 -18.79 41.24 -11.38
CA GLU A 8 -18.94 40.05 -12.24
C GLU A 8 -17.59 39.32 -12.43
N LEU A 9 -16.49 40.04 -12.61
CA LEU A 9 -15.13 39.46 -12.68
C LEU A 9 -14.70 38.79 -11.36
N PHE A 10 -15.06 39.38 -10.22
CA PHE A 10 -14.75 38.83 -8.90
C PHE A 10 -15.55 37.56 -8.60
N LEU A 11 -16.83 37.53 -8.99
CA LEU A 11 -17.70 36.35 -8.89
C LEU A 11 -17.23 35.21 -9.81
N TRP A 12 -16.74 35.52 -11.02
CA TRP A 12 -16.13 34.54 -11.91
C TRP A 12 -14.80 34.02 -11.36
N ALA A 13 -13.97 34.87 -10.75
CA ALA A 13 -12.75 34.44 -10.08
C ALA A 13 -13.03 33.52 -8.89
N LEU A 14 -14.04 33.82 -8.05
CA LEU A 14 -14.48 32.92 -6.98
C LEU A 14 -15.04 31.59 -7.52
N SER A 15 -15.78 31.62 -8.63
CA SER A 15 -16.33 30.41 -9.24
C SER A 15 -15.24 29.53 -9.89
N ILE A 16 -14.14 30.13 -10.37
CA ILE A 16 -12.97 29.39 -10.89
C ILE A 16 -12.13 28.84 -9.71
N LEU A 17 -12.03 29.55 -8.58
CA LEU A 17 -11.42 29.00 -7.36
C LEU A 17 -12.23 27.84 -6.77
N CYS A 18 -13.56 27.84 -6.91
CA CYS A 18 -14.40 26.70 -6.51
C CYS A 18 -14.39 25.51 -7.49
N LEU A 19 -13.78 25.66 -8.67
CA LEU A 19 -13.62 24.58 -9.67
C LEU A 19 -12.26 23.89 -9.60
N ALA A 20 -11.36 24.32 -8.71
CA ALA A 20 -10.28 23.47 -8.25
C ALA A 20 -10.90 22.35 -7.41
N ARG A 21 -11.33 21.27 -8.06
CA ARG A 21 -11.51 19.98 -7.38
C ARG A 21 -10.16 19.67 -6.74
N SER A 22 -10.03 19.96 -5.46
CA SER A 22 -8.99 19.41 -4.62
C SER A 22 -9.06 17.90 -4.80
N SER A 23 -7.99 17.29 -5.31
CA SER A 23 -7.83 15.85 -5.17
C SER A 23 -7.90 15.58 -3.68
N ASP A 24 -8.92 14.83 -3.25
CA ASP A 24 -9.24 14.53 -1.84
C ASP A 24 -8.22 13.54 -1.22
N GLY A 25 -6.98 13.56 -1.72
CA GLY A 25 -5.90 12.64 -1.38
C GLY A 25 -4.77 13.35 -0.67
N TYR A 26 -4.11 12.61 0.21
CA TYR A 26 -2.92 13.05 0.94
C TYR A 26 -1.82 13.56 -0.01
N SER A 27 -1.27 14.73 0.31
CA SER A 27 -0.11 15.29 -0.38
C SER A 27 1.15 15.02 0.45
N PRO A 28 1.99 14.05 0.06
CA PRO A 28 3.17 13.67 0.84
C PRO A 28 4.23 14.79 0.85
N PRO A 29 4.67 15.28 2.03
CA PRO A 29 5.78 16.24 2.15
C PRO A 29 7.07 15.75 1.49
N ASP A 30 7.41 14.49 1.71
CA ASP A 30 8.53 13.81 1.07
C ASP A 30 7.99 12.84 0.00
N ASN A 31 8.37 13.05 -1.27
CA ASN A 31 7.89 12.30 -2.43
C ASN A 31 9.00 12.16 -3.48
N TYR A 32 9.80 11.11 -3.35
CA TYR A 32 10.87 10.76 -4.28
C TYR A 32 10.42 9.59 -5.15
N LEU A 33 10.33 9.81 -6.45
CA LEU A 33 9.94 8.81 -7.45
C LEU A 33 11.04 8.79 -8.51
N ILE A 34 11.76 7.68 -8.63
CA ILE A 34 12.91 7.56 -9.53
C ILE A 34 12.71 6.36 -10.45
N ASP A 35 12.82 6.59 -11.75
CA ASP A 35 12.88 5.56 -12.77
C ASP A 35 14.36 5.25 -13.07
N CYS A 36 14.84 4.15 -12.50
CA CYS A 36 16.25 3.79 -12.51
C CYS A 36 16.68 3.28 -13.88
N GLY A 37 17.82 3.76 -14.38
CA GLY A 37 18.27 3.46 -15.73
C GLY A 37 17.66 4.32 -16.84
N SER A 38 16.56 5.03 -16.56
CA SER A 38 15.87 5.83 -17.58
C SER A 38 16.58 7.16 -17.88
N SER A 39 16.59 7.53 -19.16
CA SER A 39 17.14 8.81 -19.63
C SER A 39 16.11 9.95 -19.66
N THR A 40 14.82 9.62 -19.52
CA THR A 40 13.70 10.56 -19.58
C THR A 40 12.74 10.32 -18.42
N ASN A 41 11.97 11.33 -18.06
CA ASN A 41 10.94 11.13 -17.03
C ASN A 41 9.85 10.19 -17.54
N THR A 42 9.35 9.35 -16.64
CA THR A 42 8.27 8.40 -16.94
C THR A 42 7.02 8.82 -16.19
N THR A 43 5.89 8.92 -16.91
CA THR A 43 4.61 9.31 -16.31
C THR A 43 3.73 8.09 -16.13
N VAL A 44 3.37 7.79 -14.89
CA VAL A 44 2.47 6.69 -14.52
C VAL A 44 1.25 7.29 -13.86
N GLY A 45 0.07 7.18 -14.48
CA GLY A 45 -1.13 7.87 -14.01
C GLY A 45 -0.93 9.38 -13.87
N ASN A 46 -1.04 9.90 -12.65
CA ASN A 46 -0.78 11.31 -12.33
C ASN A 46 0.59 11.57 -11.68
N ARG A 47 1.47 10.56 -11.62
CA ARG A 47 2.81 10.65 -11.03
C ARG A 47 3.89 10.70 -12.09
N VAL A 48 4.91 11.52 -11.83
CA VAL A 48 6.10 11.61 -12.66
C VAL A 48 7.29 11.03 -11.90
N PHE A 49 7.85 9.96 -12.44
CA PHE A 49 9.10 9.38 -11.99
C PHE A 49 10.25 10.09 -12.70
N LEU A 50 11.19 10.59 -11.91
CA LEU A 50 12.36 11.31 -12.41
C LEU A 50 13.28 10.34 -13.13
N ALA A 51 13.79 10.78 -14.28
CA ALA A 51 14.90 10.11 -14.95
C ALA A 51 16.07 9.93 -13.99
N ASP A 52 16.75 8.82 -14.14
CA ASP A 52 17.88 8.43 -13.31
C ASP A 52 19.00 9.49 -13.29
N SER A 53 19.24 10.16 -14.42
CA SER A 53 20.20 11.27 -14.55
C SER A 53 19.84 12.49 -13.68
N LEU A 54 18.56 12.81 -13.57
CA LEU A 54 18.05 13.92 -12.75
C LEU A 54 18.05 13.56 -11.24
N ALA A 55 17.97 12.28 -10.93
CA ALA A 55 18.02 11.74 -9.58
C ALA A 55 19.46 11.45 -9.09
N SER A 56 20.48 11.66 -9.94
CA SER A 56 21.89 11.33 -9.66
C SER A 56 22.42 11.89 -8.34
N LYS A 57 21.92 13.05 -7.88
CA LYS A 57 22.28 13.65 -6.58
C LYS A 57 21.91 12.80 -5.36
N PHE A 58 20.97 11.87 -5.51
CA PHE A 58 20.53 10.99 -4.42
C PHE A 58 21.35 9.70 -4.35
N VAL A 59 22.08 9.32 -5.41
CA VAL A 59 22.76 8.02 -5.50
C VAL A 59 24.26 8.16 -5.49
N SER A 60 24.91 7.40 -4.62
CA SER A 60 26.37 7.24 -4.59
C SER A 60 26.73 5.80 -4.92
N THR A 61 27.22 5.59 -6.14
CA THR A 61 27.55 4.26 -6.70
C THR A 61 28.98 4.23 -7.25
N PRO A 62 29.70 3.09 -7.13
CA PRO A 62 31.03 2.93 -7.74
C PRO A 62 30.99 2.85 -9.26
N GLN A 63 29.87 2.43 -9.85
CA GLN A 63 29.71 2.27 -11.30
C GLN A 63 28.32 2.72 -11.77
N ASN A 64 28.26 3.21 -13.01
CA ASN A 64 27.05 3.76 -13.61
C ASN A 64 26.60 2.91 -14.81
N VAL A 65 26.05 1.72 -14.54
CA VAL A 65 25.50 0.84 -15.57
C VAL A 65 23.99 1.07 -15.66
N LEU A 66 23.54 1.67 -16.76
CA LEU A 66 22.14 1.92 -17.07
C LEU A 66 21.72 0.94 -18.17
N ALA A 67 20.65 0.19 -17.90
CA ALA A 67 20.16 -0.89 -18.73
C ALA A 67 18.76 -0.59 -19.25
N SER A 68 18.48 -1.01 -20.47
CA SER A 68 17.17 -0.88 -21.11
C SER A 68 16.79 -2.21 -21.77
N ALA A 69 15.54 -2.62 -21.60
CA ALA A 69 15.01 -3.86 -22.16
C ALA A 69 14.75 -3.71 -23.67
N SER A 70 15.24 -4.67 -24.46
CA SER A 70 15.22 -4.59 -25.93
C SER A 70 13.82 -4.78 -26.56
N ASN A 71 12.89 -5.46 -25.88
CA ASN A 71 11.60 -5.89 -26.43
C ASN A 71 10.48 -5.87 -25.38
N SER A 72 10.26 -4.74 -24.70
CA SER A 72 9.17 -4.63 -23.74
C SER A 72 7.95 -3.95 -24.37
N VAL A 73 6.83 -4.68 -24.44
CA VAL A 73 5.52 -4.07 -24.70
C VAL A 73 4.93 -3.74 -23.34
N SER A 74 4.75 -2.45 -23.03
CA SER A 74 4.06 -2.06 -21.80
C SER A 74 2.60 -2.50 -21.87
N SER A 75 2.20 -3.44 -21.01
CA SER A 75 0.82 -3.90 -20.89
C SER A 75 -0.02 -3.01 -19.95
N SER A 76 0.63 -2.14 -19.19
CA SER A 76 0.01 -1.18 -18.25
C SER A 76 0.93 0.02 -18.01
N ASP A 77 0.40 1.14 -17.50
CA ASP A 77 1.21 2.34 -17.20
C ASP A 77 2.36 2.02 -16.24
N VAL A 78 2.12 1.19 -15.21
CA VAL A 78 3.15 0.79 -14.24
C VAL A 78 4.26 -0.04 -14.90
N SER A 79 3.94 -0.79 -15.96
CA SER A 79 4.94 -1.59 -16.66
C SER A 79 6.01 -0.78 -17.40
N GLN A 80 5.80 0.53 -17.57
CA GLN A 80 6.83 1.44 -18.06
C GLN A 80 8.02 1.52 -17.11
N LEU A 81 7.79 1.44 -15.79
CA LEU A 81 8.84 1.45 -14.77
C LEU A 81 9.71 0.19 -14.76
N TYR A 82 9.34 -0.85 -15.51
CA TYR A 82 10.08 -2.10 -15.59
C TYR A 82 10.97 -2.20 -16.84
N GLN A 83 10.94 -1.19 -17.72
CA GLN A 83 11.66 -1.22 -19.01
C GLN A 83 13.14 -0.86 -18.88
N THR A 84 13.49 -0.10 -17.86
CA THR A 84 14.86 0.29 -17.55
C THR A 84 15.27 -0.22 -16.18
N ALA A 85 16.58 -0.33 -15.97
CA ALA A 85 17.14 -0.64 -14.67
C ALA A 85 18.51 0.02 -14.51
N ARG A 86 18.88 0.32 -13.28
CA ARG A 86 20.26 0.59 -12.89
C ARG A 86 20.86 -0.69 -12.32
N VAL A 87 22.05 -1.07 -12.80
CA VAL A 87 22.80 -2.22 -12.31
C VAL A 87 23.90 -1.76 -11.35
N PHE A 88 24.06 -2.47 -10.24
CA PHE A 88 25.04 -2.19 -9.19
C PHE A 88 26.01 -3.37 -9.04
N THR A 89 27.29 -3.13 -9.26
CA THR A 89 28.37 -4.13 -9.12
C THR A 89 29.10 -4.03 -7.78
N GLY A 90 28.72 -3.05 -6.95
CA GLY A 90 29.21 -2.88 -5.59
C GLY A 90 28.18 -2.19 -4.72
N SER A 91 28.45 -2.13 -3.41
CA SER A 91 27.52 -1.52 -2.46
C SER A 91 27.24 -0.06 -2.83
N THR A 92 25.96 0.27 -2.97
CA THR A 92 25.46 1.56 -3.44
C THR A 92 24.46 2.12 -2.45
N LYS A 93 24.51 3.44 -2.23
CA LYS A 93 23.61 4.14 -1.30
C LYS A 93 22.75 5.15 -2.04
N TYR A 94 21.44 5.07 -1.85
CA TYR A 94 20.50 6.16 -2.08
C TYR A 94 20.31 6.93 -0.79
N THR A 95 20.46 8.26 -0.81
CA THR A 95 20.27 9.14 0.34
C THR A 95 19.22 10.18 0.01
N PHE A 96 18.10 10.13 0.75
CA PHE A 96 16.97 11.03 0.58
C PHE A 96 16.91 11.98 1.77
N PRO A 97 17.00 13.31 1.57
CA PRO A 97 16.64 14.27 2.60
C PRO A 97 15.20 14.04 3.07
N ILE A 98 14.93 14.21 4.36
CA ILE A 98 13.59 14.04 4.94
C ILE A 98 13.15 15.36 5.51
N SER A 99 12.05 15.87 4.97
CA SER A 99 11.46 17.16 5.34
C SER A 99 10.54 17.02 6.55
N GLN A 100 9.85 15.88 6.66
CA GLN A 100 8.99 15.57 7.80
C GLN A 100 9.40 14.23 8.44
N SER A 101 9.85 14.26 9.68
CA SER A 101 10.03 13.04 10.47
C SER A 101 8.71 12.29 10.59
N GLY A 102 8.75 10.97 10.43
CA GLY A 102 7.56 10.13 10.47
C GLY A 102 7.73 8.89 9.61
N ARG A 103 6.62 8.18 9.40
CA ARG A 103 6.65 6.94 8.63
C ARG A 103 6.75 7.23 7.13
N HIS A 104 7.52 6.41 6.42
CA HIS A 104 7.70 6.50 4.99
C HIS A 104 7.50 5.13 4.35
N TRP A 105 6.85 5.09 3.19
CA TRP A 105 6.93 3.96 2.28
C TRP A 105 8.26 3.94 1.55
N ILE A 106 8.79 2.73 1.37
CA ILE A 106 9.85 2.42 0.43
C ILE A 106 9.32 1.34 -0.49
N ARG A 107 9.11 1.67 -1.77
CA ARG A 107 8.70 0.70 -2.79
C ARG A 107 9.84 0.46 -3.76
N LEU A 108 10.20 -0.79 -3.95
CA LEU A 108 11.30 -1.21 -4.81
C LEU A 108 10.75 -2.05 -5.95
N TYR A 109 11.06 -1.66 -7.18
CA TYR A 109 10.56 -2.29 -8.39
C TYR A 109 11.68 -3.10 -9.04
N PHE A 110 11.41 -4.38 -9.28
CA PHE A 110 12.34 -5.31 -9.89
C PHE A 110 11.64 -5.99 -11.07
N SER A 111 12.28 -5.99 -12.24
CA SER A 111 11.88 -6.78 -13.38
C SER A 111 13.14 -7.24 -14.11
N PRO A 112 13.50 -8.53 -13.98
CA PRO A 112 14.74 -9.03 -14.55
C PRO A 112 14.64 -9.06 -16.09
N PHE A 113 15.70 -8.62 -16.76
CA PHE A 113 15.92 -8.79 -18.18
C PHE A 113 17.41 -8.92 -18.50
N ASP A 114 17.75 -9.41 -19.69
CA ASP A 114 19.13 -9.50 -20.14
C ASP A 114 19.60 -8.16 -20.72
N TYR A 115 20.77 -7.70 -20.27
CA TYR A 115 21.44 -6.51 -20.81
C TYR A 115 22.96 -6.71 -20.85
N GLN A 116 23.53 -6.70 -22.06
CA GLN A 116 24.97 -6.97 -22.27
C GLN A 116 25.39 -8.29 -21.59
N SER A 117 26.33 -8.25 -20.63
CA SER A 117 26.78 -9.41 -19.86
C SER A 117 25.95 -9.66 -18.58
N TYR A 118 24.93 -8.87 -18.30
CA TYR A 118 24.11 -8.95 -17.09
C TYR A 118 22.81 -9.69 -17.37
N ASN A 119 22.69 -10.92 -16.85
CA ASN A 119 21.43 -11.64 -16.76
C ASN A 119 20.78 -11.38 -15.40
N MET A 120 19.86 -10.42 -15.33
CA MET A 120 19.30 -9.94 -14.04
C MET A 120 18.56 -11.02 -13.25
N SER A 121 18.08 -12.09 -13.89
CA SER A 121 17.47 -13.23 -13.19
C SER A 121 18.46 -14.01 -12.32
N THR A 122 19.77 -13.81 -12.53
CA THR A 122 20.86 -14.42 -11.73
C THR A 122 21.40 -13.50 -10.62
N ALA A 123 20.87 -12.27 -10.52
CA ALA A 123 21.30 -11.31 -9.52
C ALA A 123 20.90 -11.78 -8.11
N ILE A 124 21.85 -11.73 -7.18
CA ILE A 124 21.63 -12.04 -5.77
C ILE A 124 22.18 -10.88 -4.94
N PHE A 125 21.32 -10.26 -4.15
CA PHE A 125 21.69 -9.07 -3.39
C PHE A 125 20.81 -8.87 -2.16
N ALA A 126 21.26 -7.97 -1.29
CA ALA A 126 20.53 -7.50 -0.12
C ALA A 126 20.17 -6.03 -0.28
N VAL A 127 19.07 -5.62 0.37
CA VAL A 127 18.67 -4.22 0.49
C VAL A 127 18.41 -3.91 1.96
N SER A 128 18.96 -2.80 2.44
CA SER A 128 18.67 -2.28 3.77
C SER A 128 18.22 -0.82 3.70
N ALA A 129 17.42 -0.40 4.68
CA ALA A 129 17.09 0.99 4.91
C ALA A 129 17.42 1.35 6.36
N GLN A 130 18.33 2.30 6.55
CA GLN A 130 18.94 2.58 7.85
C GLN A 130 19.50 1.31 8.50
N ASN A 131 18.96 0.93 9.66
CA ASN A 131 19.33 -0.24 10.45
C ASN A 131 18.43 -1.46 10.18
N PHE A 132 17.47 -1.36 9.25
CA PHE A 132 16.57 -2.46 8.91
C PHE A 132 17.04 -3.17 7.63
N GLY A 133 17.25 -4.49 7.71
CA GLY A 133 17.38 -5.32 6.52
C GLY A 133 16.00 -5.53 5.89
N LEU A 134 15.80 -5.04 4.66
CA LEU A 134 14.52 -5.14 3.94
C LEU A 134 14.48 -6.41 3.09
N LEU A 135 15.59 -6.74 2.42
CA LEU A 135 15.74 -7.91 1.57
C LEU A 135 17.09 -8.57 1.86
N SER A 136 17.11 -9.91 1.89
CA SER A 136 18.31 -10.72 2.11
C SER A 136 18.36 -11.86 1.10
N ASN A 137 19.54 -12.09 0.50
CA ASN A 137 19.75 -13.10 -0.55
C ASN A 137 18.67 -13.07 -1.64
N PHE A 138 18.20 -11.87 -1.99
CA PHE A 138 17.07 -11.68 -2.87
C PHE A 138 17.47 -11.90 -4.33
N SER A 139 16.60 -12.59 -5.07
CA SER A 139 16.63 -12.70 -6.53
C SER A 139 15.20 -12.52 -7.04
N ALA A 140 15.06 -11.86 -8.19
CA ALA A 140 13.75 -11.67 -8.83
C ALA A 140 13.64 -12.61 -10.02
N SER A 141 12.61 -13.48 -10.01
CA SER A 141 12.29 -14.38 -11.12
C SER A 141 11.31 -13.78 -12.13
N GLY A 142 10.70 -12.65 -11.79
CA GLY A 142 9.74 -11.91 -12.63
C GLY A 142 9.53 -10.49 -12.11
N SER A 143 8.63 -9.75 -12.74
CA SER A 143 8.32 -8.37 -12.34
C SER A 143 7.60 -8.36 -10.99
N VAL A 144 8.17 -7.67 -10.00
CA VAL A 144 7.65 -7.57 -8.64
C VAL A 144 7.93 -6.20 -8.04
N MET A 145 6.98 -5.71 -7.23
CA MET A 145 7.14 -4.54 -6.39
C MET A 145 7.13 -4.99 -4.92
N LYS A 146 8.17 -4.62 -4.16
CA LYS A 146 8.26 -4.86 -2.72
C LYS A 146 7.96 -3.56 -1.98
N GLU A 147 6.95 -3.57 -1.11
CA GLU A 147 6.51 -2.39 -0.34
C GLU A 147 6.86 -2.55 1.14
N PHE A 148 7.69 -1.64 1.64
CA PHE A 148 8.04 -1.53 3.04
C PHE A 148 7.53 -0.22 3.62
N SER A 149 7.34 -0.15 4.93
CA SER A 149 7.16 1.09 5.65
C SER A 149 7.98 1.10 6.93
N LEU A 150 8.65 2.22 7.21
CA LEU A 150 9.43 2.38 8.44
C LEU A 150 9.38 3.80 8.95
N ASN A 151 9.58 3.95 10.26
CA ASN A 151 9.63 5.26 10.90
C ASN A 151 11.01 5.89 10.70
N VAL A 152 11.05 7.11 10.16
CA VAL A 152 12.28 7.86 9.90
C VAL A 152 12.29 9.10 10.76
N THR A 153 13.21 9.15 11.73
CA THR A 153 13.38 10.28 12.65
C THR A 153 14.64 11.10 12.35
N SER A 154 15.49 10.61 11.45
CA SER A 154 16.71 11.26 11.00
C SER A 154 16.43 12.24 9.85
N SER A 155 17.34 13.20 9.65
CA SER A 155 17.25 14.18 8.56
C SER A 155 17.40 13.59 7.16
N ASN A 156 17.90 12.36 7.07
CA ASN A 156 18.04 11.63 5.81
C ASN A 156 17.56 10.19 6.00
N LEU A 157 16.96 9.61 4.98
CA LEU A 157 16.73 8.18 4.82
C LEU A 157 17.79 7.62 3.87
N VAL A 158 18.54 6.61 4.32
CA VAL A 158 19.54 5.93 3.50
C VAL A 158 19.06 4.52 3.15
N VAL A 159 18.93 4.23 1.85
CA VAL A 159 18.68 2.89 1.32
C VAL A 159 19.98 2.36 0.71
N THR A 160 20.46 1.23 1.20
CA THR A 160 21.70 0.61 0.73
C THR A 160 21.40 -0.68 -0.03
N ILE A 161 21.92 -0.79 -1.24
CA ILE A 161 21.83 -1.99 -2.09
C ILE A 161 23.20 -2.63 -2.13
N THR A 162 23.29 -3.89 -1.72
CA THR A 162 24.57 -4.61 -1.59
C THR A 162 24.51 -5.93 -2.35
N PRO A 163 25.20 -6.03 -3.49
CA PRO A 163 25.39 -7.31 -4.18
C PRO A 163 26.08 -8.34 -3.29
N SER A 164 25.69 -9.61 -3.45
CA SER A 164 26.42 -10.74 -2.86
C SER A 164 27.78 -10.94 -3.54
N ASP A 165 28.67 -11.71 -2.92
CA ASP A 165 29.99 -12.01 -3.49
C ASP A 165 29.85 -12.62 -4.90
N LYS A 166 30.63 -12.10 -5.85
CA LYS A 166 30.61 -12.47 -7.28
C LYS A 166 29.23 -12.36 -7.94
N SER A 167 28.33 -11.55 -7.39
CA SER A 167 27.03 -11.23 -7.99
C SER A 167 26.93 -9.73 -8.28
N PHE A 168 25.75 -9.31 -8.69
CA PHE A 168 25.38 -7.91 -8.90
C PHE A 168 23.95 -7.69 -8.40
N ALA A 169 23.55 -6.43 -8.30
CA ALA A 169 22.18 -6.03 -7.99
C ALA A 169 21.60 -5.20 -9.13
N PHE A 170 20.28 -5.05 -9.14
CA PHE A 170 19.62 -4.13 -10.05
C PHE A 170 18.37 -3.56 -9.41
N LEU A 171 17.91 -2.43 -9.92
CA LEU A 171 16.66 -1.79 -9.52
C LEU A 171 16.06 -1.08 -10.72
N ASN A 172 14.76 -1.25 -10.94
CA ASN A 172 14.05 -0.64 -12.05
C ASN A 172 13.42 0.70 -11.64
N ALA A 173 12.87 0.78 -10.43
CA ALA A 173 12.39 2.04 -9.86
C ALA A 173 12.41 2.01 -8.33
N ILE A 174 12.43 3.20 -7.72
CA ILE A 174 12.28 3.38 -6.28
C ILE A 174 11.30 4.51 -5.98
N GLU A 175 10.40 4.24 -5.03
CA GLU A 175 9.59 5.27 -4.38
C GLU A 175 10.00 5.40 -2.92
N VAL A 176 10.20 6.63 -2.48
CA VAL A 176 10.28 7.00 -1.06
C VAL A 176 9.26 8.10 -0.79
N VAL A 177 8.21 7.75 -0.06
CA VAL A 177 7.02 8.60 0.08
C VAL A 177 6.61 8.66 1.55
N SER A 178 6.53 9.86 2.10
CA SER A 178 5.99 10.08 3.45
C SER A 178 4.56 9.54 3.59
N MET A 179 4.24 8.98 4.74
CA MET A 179 2.94 8.41 5.08
C MET A 179 2.20 9.31 6.06
N PRO A 180 0.85 9.33 6.04
CA PRO A 180 0.09 9.92 7.15
C PRO A 180 0.43 9.21 8.47
N ASP A 181 0.78 9.97 9.51
CA ASP A 181 1.17 9.42 10.81
C ASP A 181 0.03 8.63 11.50
N THR A 182 -1.21 8.93 11.15
CA THR A 182 -2.39 8.25 11.69
C THR A 182 -2.61 6.86 11.08
N LEU A 183 -1.89 6.51 10.01
CA LEU A 183 -2.16 5.28 9.27
C LEU A 183 -1.71 4.03 10.01
N ILE A 184 -0.63 4.06 10.80
CA ILE A 184 -0.16 2.92 11.61
C ILE A 184 -0.04 3.38 13.06
N GLN A 185 -0.95 2.89 13.90
CA GLN A 185 -0.99 3.18 15.34
C GLN A 185 -0.60 1.92 16.14
N ASP A 186 -0.58 2.03 17.46
CA ASP A 186 -0.45 0.85 18.31
C ASP A 186 -1.66 -0.09 18.11
N GLY A 187 -1.42 -1.39 18.23
CA GLY A 187 -2.41 -2.43 18.01
C GLY A 187 -2.65 -3.27 19.26
N TYR A 188 -3.14 -4.49 19.06
CA TYR A 188 -3.38 -5.46 20.13
C TYR A 188 -2.68 -6.79 19.84
N ILE A 189 -2.23 -7.49 20.88
CA ILE A 189 -1.85 -8.91 20.82
C ILE A 189 -2.97 -9.72 21.44
N LEU A 190 -3.34 -10.83 20.80
CA LEU A 190 -4.33 -11.75 21.33
C LEU A 190 -3.86 -12.36 22.67
N PRO A 191 -4.74 -12.48 23.69
CA PRO A 191 -6.19 -12.32 23.63
C PRO A 191 -6.76 -10.92 24.00
N ALA A 192 -5.95 -9.85 24.12
CA ALA A 192 -6.37 -8.41 24.19
C ALA A 192 -5.31 -7.49 24.84
N TRP A 193 -4.03 -7.85 24.83
CA TRP A 193 -2.99 -6.99 25.40
C TRP A 193 -2.66 -5.86 24.45
N LYS A 194 -2.63 -4.62 24.93
CA LYS A 194 -2.15 -3.50 24.11
C LYS A 194 -0.72 -3.77 23.64
N PHE A 195 -0.51 -3.68 22.34
CA PHE A 195 0.82 -3.79 21.75
C PHE A 195 1.37 -2.39 21.49
N GLN A 196 2.30 -1.97 22.32
CA GLN A 196 2.96 -0.67 22.20
C GLN A 196 4.21 -0.77 21.33
N GLY A 197 4.41 0.25 20.50
CA GLY A 197 5.61 0.39 19.66
C GLY A 197 5.45 -0.19 18.26
N LEU A 198 4.23 -0.47 17.79
CA LEU A 198 4.00 -0.81 16.39
C LEU A 198 4.44 0.32 15.43
N PRO A 199 4.20 1.61 15.73
CA PRO A 199 4.66 2.71 14.91
C PRO A 199 6.19 2.79 14.74
N SER A 200 6.99 2.16 15.61
CA SER A 200 8.46 2.14 15.47
C SER A 200 8.99 0.93 14.67
N GLN A 201 8.15 -0.07 14.38
CA GLN A 201 8.57 -1.26 13.63
C GLN A 201 8.67 -0.97 12.13
N ALA A 202 9.65 -1.57 11.45
CA ALA A 202 9.61 -1.71 10.01
C ALA A 202 8.60 -2.79 9.62
N LEU A 203 7.76 -2.52 8.63
CA LEU A 203 6.72 -3.42 8.14
C LEU A 203 6.93 -3.68 6.66
N GLU A 204 6.78 -4.93 6.25
CA GLU A 204 6.61 -5.31 4.86
C GLU A 204 5.13 -5.57 4.57
N THR A 205 4.61 -5.05 3.47
CA THR A 205 3.26 -5.42 3.03
C THR A 205 3.34 -6.72 2.24
N ILE A 206 2.83 -7.80 2.83
CA ILE A 206 2.76 -9.12 2.18
C ILE A 206 1.46 -9.24 1.38
N TRP A 207 0.32 -8.90 2.01
CA TRP A 207 -1.00 -8.96 1.41
C TRP A 207 -1.79 -7.68 1.69
N ARG A 208 -2.60 -7.28 0.71
CA ARG A 208 -3.58 -6.18 0.85
C ARG A 208 -4.78 -6.46 -0.04
N LEU A 209 -5.93 -6.75 0.58
CA LEU A 209 -7.09 -7.28 -0.15
C LEU A 209 -8.30 -6.36 -0.13
N ASN A 210 -9.02 -6.31 -1.25
CA ASN A 210 -10.36 -5.76 -1.36
C ASN A 210 -11.39 -6.89 -1.26
N MET A 211 -11.97 -7.06 -0.06
CA MET A 211 -12.90 -8.16 0.24
C MET A 211 -14.21 -8.01 -0.55
N GLY A 212 -14.55 -9.00 -1.35
CA GLY A 212 -15.77 -9.06 -2.15
C GLY A 212 -15.79 -8.11 -3.35
N GLY A 213 -14.72 -7.33 -3.53
CA GLY A 213 -14.59 -6.32 -4.56
C GLY A 213 -13.61 -6.69 -5.66
N ALA A 214 -13.61 -5.89 -6.72
CA ALA A 214 -12.60 -5.98 -7.77
C ALA A 214 -11.27 -5.35 -7.32
N LYS A 215 -10.21 -5.59 -8.10
CA LYS A 215 -8.88 -5.01 -7.85
C LYS A 215 -8.97 -3.48 -7.81
N VAL A 216 -8.46 -2.88 -6.74
CA VAL A 216 -8.24 -1.42 -6.68
C VAL A 216 -6.79 -1.16 -7.03
N SER A 217 -6.56 -0.60 -8.22
CA SER A 217 -5.21 -0.23 -8.67
C SER A 217 -4.70 0.99 -7.91
N ALA A 218 -3.38 1.17 -7.89
CA ALA A 218 -2.73 2.34 -7.30
C ALA A 218 -3.30 3.69 -7.81
N MET A 219 -3.73 3.76 -9.07
CA MET A 219 -4.33 4.98 -9.65
C MET A 219 -5.70 5.34 -9.04
N ASN A 220 -6.39 4.35 -8.47
CA ASN A 220 -7.70 4.50 -7.84
C ASN A 220 -7.62 4.47 -6.30
N ASP A 221 -6.42 4.42 -5.72
CA ASP A 221 -6.17 4.51 -4.28
C ASP A 221 -5.62 5.89 -3.92
N THR A 222 -6.01 6.40 -2.76
CA THR A 222 -5.58 7.71 -2.24
C THR A 222 -4.09 7.79 -1.96
N LEU A 223 -3.44 6.65 -1.67
CA LEU A 223 -2.04 6.55 -1.27
C LEU A 223 -1.23 5.64 -2.22
N TRP A 224 -1.73 5.45 -3.44
CA TRP A 224 -1.06 4.66 -4.48
C TRP A 224 -0.80 3.20 -4.09
N ARG A 225 -1.64 2.62 -3.24
CA ARG A 225 -1.59 1.20 -2.86
C ARG A 225 -2.41 0.36 -3.84
N ASN A 226 -2.01 -0.89 -4.05
CA ASN A 226 -2.85 -1.88 -4.73
C ASN A 226 -3.62 -2.72 -3.72
N TRP A 227 -4.90 -2.97 -4.00
CA TRP A 227 -5.75 -3.89 -3.25
C TRP A 227 -6.20 -5.01 -4.19
N ASP A 228 -5.78 -6.24 -3.90
CA ASP A 228 -6.12 -7.40 -4.73
C ASP A 228 -7.45 -8.03 -4.30
N PRO A 229 -8.22 -8.63 -5.20
CA PRO A 229 -9.45 -9.33 -4.81
C PRO A 229 -9.18 -10.51 -3.87
N ASP A 230 -10.14 -10.84 -3.01
CA ASP A 230 -10.00 -11.90 -1.99
C ASP A 230 -10.33 -13.32 -2.49
N TYR A 231 -10.94 -13.47 -3.67
CA TYR A 231 -11.45 -14.76 -4.15
C TYR A 231 -10.39 -15.87 -4.23
N GLY A 232 -9.12 -15.52 -4.47
CA GLY A 232 -8.01 -16.48 -4.55
C GLY A 232 -7.56 -17.03 -3.19
N PHE A 233 -8.03 -16.44 -2.10
CA PHE A 233 -7.66 -16.80 -0.72
C PHE A 233 -8.78 -17.55 0.01
N LEU A 234 -9.99 -17.61 -0.57
CA LEU A 234 -11.12 -18.32 0.03
C LEU A 234 -10.89 -19.84 0.02
N VAL A 235 -10.95 -20.47 1.19
CA VAL A 235 -10.82 -21.92 1.34
C VAL A 235 -12.05 -22.65 0.77
N GLN A 236 -13.25 -22.10 1.00
CA GLN A 236 -14.52 -22.66 0.50
C GLN A 236 -15.38 -21.57 -0.16
N PRO A 237 -15.13 -21.25 -1.44
CA PRO A 237 -15.81 -20.14 -2.12
C PRO A 237 -17.34 -20.24 -2.16
N ASN A 238 -17.90 -21.45 -2.12
CA ASN A 238 -19.36 -21.68 -2.14
C ASN A 238 -20.07 -21.24 -0.84
N LEU A 239 -19.34 -21.10 0.27
CA LEU A 239 -19.84 -20.61 1.55
C LEU A 239 -19.89 -19.08 1.61
N ALA A 240 -19.39 -18.39 0.59
CA ALA A 240 -19.27 -16.95 0.54
C ALA A 240 -20.10 -16.36 -0.60
N LYS A 241 -20.56 -15.12 -0.42
CA LYS A 241 -21.11 -14.29 -1.49
C LYS A 241 -20.65 -12.85 -1.33
N ASN A 242 -20.62 -12.12 -2.44
CA ASN A 242 -20.12 -10.74 -2.46
C ASN A 242 -21.28 -9.75 -2.44
N ILE A 243 -21.08 -8.63 -1.75
CA ILE A 243 -22.00 -7.50 -1.74
C ILE A 243 -21.24 -6.21 -2.05
N SER A 244 -21.90 -5.29 -2.76
CA SER A 244 -21.34 -3.97 -3.07
C SER A 244 -22.38 -2.87 -2.85
N LYS A 245 -22.04 -1.91 -2.01
CA LYS A 245 -22.78 -0.66 -1.79
C LYS A 245 -21.80 0.52 -1.61
N ILE A 246 -20.91 0.72 -2.58
CA ILE A 246 -19.85 1.76 -2.52
C ILE A 246 -20.39 3.16 -2.21
N GLY A 247 -21.54 3.53 -2.77
CA GLY A 247 -22.16 4.83 -2.53
C GLY A 247 -22.74 5.03 -1.11
N ALA A 248 -22.86 3.97 -0.31
CA ALA A 248 -23.37 4.05 1.06
C ALA A 248 -22.28 4.39 2.08
N VAL A 249 -21.00 4.26 1.72
CA VAL A 249 -19.88 4.46 2.63
C VAL A 249 -19.87 5.89 3.17
N ASN A 250 -19.92 6.00 4.50
CA ASN A 250 -19.98 7.27 5.22
C ASN A 250 -18.77 7.43 6.14
N TYR A 251 -17.78 8.19 5.71
CA TYR A 251 -16.61 8.50 6.53
C TYR A 251 -16.96 9.48 7.65
N ALA A 252 -17.11 8.97 8.87
CA ALA A 252 -17.37 9.77 10.06
C ALA A 252 -16.09 10.39 10.64
N SER A 253 -16.21 11.56 11.25
CA SER A 253 -15.10 12.21 11.94
C SER A 253 -14.59 11.36 13.11
N GLY A 254 -13.27 11.22 13.23
CA GLY A 254 -12.62 10.43 14.28
C GLY A 254 -12.55 8.93 14.00
N GLY A 255 -13.09 8.44 12.88
CA GLY A 255 -12.97 7.06 12.43
C GLY A 255 -11.92 6.87 11.34
N ALA A 256 -12.07 5.79 10.56
CA ALA A 256 -11.26 5.57 9.38
C ALA A 256 -11.49 6.68 8.35
N THR A 257 -10.47 6.98 7.55
CA THR A 257 -10.53 8.00 6.48
C THR A 257 -10.35 7.36 5.11
N LYS A 258 -10.49 8.16 4.04
CA LYS A 258 -10.16 7.72 2.67
C LYS A 258 -8.69 7.32 2.52
N ASP A 259 -7.80 7.86 3.36
CA ASP A 259 -6.39 7.45 3.42
C ASP A 259 -6.25 6.09 4.11
N THR A 260 -7.08 5.77 5.12
CA THR A 260 -7.10 4.43 5.71
C THR A 260 -7.36 3.36 4.64
N ALA A 261 -8.47 3.49 3.91
CA ALA A 261 -8.77 2.73 2.69
C ALA A 261 -9.89 3.45 1.89
N PRO A 262 -9.92 3.33 0.56
CA PRO A 262 -10.90 4.02 -0.27
C PRO A 262 -12.31 3.44 -0.13
N ALA A 263 -13.33 4.18 -0.60
CA ALA A 263 -14.73 3.75 -0.51
C ALA A 263 -14.98 2.46 -1.31
N SER A 264 -14.18 2.19 -2.34
CA SER A 264 -14.22 0.95 -3.11
C SER A 264 -13.76 -0.28 -2.32
N VAL A 265 -13.13 -0.10 -1.15
CA VAL A 265 -12.76 -1.17 -0.22
C VAL A 265 -13.84 -1.33 0.85
N TYR A 266 -14.20 -0.26 1.56
CA TYR A 266 -15.26 -0.32 2.59
C TYR A 266 -16.67 -0.54 2.02
N GLY A 267 -16.84 -0.28 0.72
CA GLY A 267 -18.09 -0.40 0.00
C GLY A 267 -18.33 -1.77 -0.61
N THR A 268 -17.42 -2.71 -0.41
CA THR A 268 -17.55 -4.10 -0.82
C THR A 268 -17.23 -5.01 0.36
N ALA A 269 -17.89 -6.17 0.40
CA ALA A 269 -17.62 -7.18 1.41
C ALA A 269 -17.89 -8.57 0.85
N THR A 270 -17.19 -9.55 1.41
CA THR A 270 -17.53 -10.96 1.27
C THR A 270 -18.25 -11.39 2.55
N GLU A 271 -19.50 -11.83 2.43
CA GLU A 271 -20.35 -12.25 3.54
C GLU A 271 -20.67 -13.74 3.47
N MET A 272 -21.14 -14.30 4.58
CA MET A 272 -21.66 -15.67 4.63
C MET A 272 -22.78 -15.85 3.60
N ASN A 273 -22.70 -16.93 2.83
CA ASN A 273 -23.77 -17.34 1.92
C ASN A 273 -24.88 -18.10 2.66
N SER A 274 -25.46 -17.45 3.69
CA SER A 274 -26.53 -17.98 4.54
C SER A 274 -27.93 -17.72 3.97
N GLY A 275 -28.04 -17.02 2.84
CA GLY A 275 -29.31 -16.53 2.33
C GLY A 275 -29.98 -15.60 3.35
N SER A 276 -31.12 -16.04 3.90
CA SER A 276 -31.84 -15.37 4.98
C SER A 276 -32.01 -16.27 6.21
N ASP A 277 -31.24 -17.36 6.32
CA ASP A 277 -31.33 -18.28 7.46
C ASP A 277 -30.43 -17.81 8.61
N PRO A 278 -31.01 -17.29 9.71
CA PRO A 278 -30.24 -16.82 10.86
C PRO A 278 -29.57 -17.94 11.64
N ASN A 279 -29.89 -19.21 11.37
CA ASN A 279 -29.30 -20.37 12.05
C ASN A 279 -28.05 -20.92 11.35
N SER A 280 -27.63 -20.29 10.25
CA SER A 280 -26.42 -20.68 9.53
C SER A 280 -25.19 -20.59 10.45
N ASN A 281 -24.59 -21.72 10.76
CA ASN A 281 -23.44 -21.83 11.65
C ASN A 281 -22.24 -22.47 10.93
N PHE A 282 -21.51 -21.65 10.18
CA PHE A 282 -20.28 -22.04 9.50
C PHE A 282 -19.33 -20.83 9.41
N ASN A 283 -18.06 -21.09 9.13
CA ASN A 283 -17.08 -20.02 8.94
C ASN A 283 -16.86 -19.76 7.45
N VAL A 284 -16.67 -18.48 7.09
CA VAL A 284 -16.00 -18.12 5.83
C VAL A 284 -14.54 -17.89 6.17
N THR A 285 -13.67 -18.65 5.53
CA THR A 285 -12.24 -18.71 5.87
C THR A 285 -11.39 -18.29 4.68
N TRP A 286 -10.42 -17.43 4.95
CA TRP A 286 -9.34 -17.07 4.04
C TRP A 286 -8.03 -17.62 4.56
N GLU A 287 -7.21 -18.17 3.67
CA GLU A 287 -5.89 -18.71 3.98
C GLU A 287 -4.82 -17.89 3.26
N PHE A 288 -3.72 -17.59 3.95
CA PHE A 288 -2.64 -16.72 3.47
C PHE A 288 -1.30 -17.38 3.71
N ASP A 289 -0.48 -17.46 2.66
CA ASP A 289 0.92 -17.86 2.80
C ASP A 289 1.72 -16.71 3.42
N ILE A 290 2.47 -17.01 4.49
CA ILE A 290 3.29 -16.05 5.25
C ILE A 290 4.64 -16.65 5.61
N ASP A 291 5.62 -15.80 5.89
CA ASP A 291 6.95 -16.25 6.32
C ASP A 291 6.95 -16.65 7.80
N VAL A 292 7.36 -17.89 8.08
CA VAL A 292 7.45 -18.41 9.44
C VAL A 292 8.55 -17.70 10.24
N GLY A 293 8.30 -17.46 11.53
CA GLY A 293 9.29 -16.89 12.47
C GLY A 293 9.26 -15.36 12.58
N SER A 294 8.37 -14.69 11.86
CA SER A 294 8.11 -13.25 11.96
C SER A 294 6.81 -12.96 12.69
N ARG A 295 6.72 -11.77 13.31
CA ARG A 295 5.43 -11.25 13.77
C ARG A 295 4.70 -10.58 12.62
N HIS A 296 3.40 -10.79 12.55
CA HIS A 296 2.54 -10.27 11.50
C HIS A 296 1.59 -9.23 12.08
N LEU A 297 1.42 -8.13 11.36
CA LEU A 297 0.35 -7.16 11.59
C LEU A 297 -0.83 -7.51 10.67
N ILE A 298 -1.96 -7.83 11.26
CA ILE A 298 -3.22 -8.06 10.56
C ILE A 298 -4.14 -6.88 10.86
N ARG A 299 -4.46 -6.11 9.82
CA ARG A 299 -5.47 -5.05 9.89
C ARG A 299 -6.78 -5.53 9.28
N PHE A 300 -7.83 -5.55 10.08
CA PHE A 300 -9.18 -5.80 9.59
C PHE A 300 -9.85 -4.50 9.21
N HIS A 301 -10.46 -4.45 8.04
CA HIS A 301 -11.27 -3.33 7.58
C HIS A 301 -12.74 -3.75 7.57
N PHE A 302 -13.59 -3.03 8.27
CA PHE A 302 -15.02 -3.31 8.36
C PHE A 302 -15.88 -2.08 8.07
N CYS A 303 -17.05 -2.32 7.51
CA CYS A 303 -18.07 -1.32 7.26
C CYS A 303 -19.39 -2.06 7.12
N ASP A 304 -20.37 -1.77 7.97
CA ASP A 304 -21.68 -2.44 7.87
C ASP A 304 -22.49 -1.84 6.71
N ILE A 305 -22.31 -2.45 5.53
CA ILE A 305 -23.07 -2.16 4.32
C ILE A 305 -24.21 -3.17 4.10
N VAL A 306 -24.37 -4.14 4.99
CA VAL A 306 -25.33 -5.25 4.82
C VAL A 306 -26.64 -4.91 5.53
N SER A 307 -26.56 -4.49 6.79
CA SER A 307 -27.71 -4.28 7.67
C SER A 307 -28.63 -3.17 7.17
N SER A 308 -29.92 -3.34 7.44
CA SER A 308 -30.95 -2.32 7.20
C SER A 308 -31.19 -1.42 8.40
N SER A 309 -30.87 -1.90 9.60
CA SER A 309 -30.92 -1.18 10.86
C SER A 309 -29.79 -1.62 11.79
N LEU A 310 -29.55 -0.87 12.86
CA LEU A 310 -28.61 -1.26 13.92
C LEU A 310 -29.02 -2.61 14.54
N ASN A 311 -28.05 -3.30 15.14
CA ASN A 311 -28.24 -4.55 15.89
C ASN A 311 -28.82 -5.72 15.06
N GLN A 312 -28.51 -5.78 13.75
CA GLN A 312 -28.95 -6.88 12.87
C GLN A 312 -27.84 -7.87 12.52
N LEU A 313 -26.58 -7.45 12.58
CA LEU A 313 -25.43 -8.26 12.19
C LEU A 313 -24.48 -8.42 13.37
N TYR A 314 -24.36 -9.66 13.83
CA TYR A 314 -23.39 -10.09 14.84
C TYR A 314 -22.58 -11.23 14.24
N PHE A 315 -21.26 -11.18 14.38
CA PHE A 315 -20.39 -12.26 13.93
C PHE A 315 -19.14 -12.33 14.80
N SER A 316 -18.55 -13.51 14.90
CA SER A 316 -17.27 -13.67 15.58
C SER A 316 -16.12 -13.61 14.56
N VAL A 317 -15.01 -13.02 14.96
CA VAL A 317 -13.77 -12.95 14.17
C VAL A 317 -12.76 -13.87 14.80
N TYR A 318 -12.13 -14.70 13.98
CA TYR A 318 -11.10 -15.64 14.39
C TYR A 318 -9.82 -15.36 13.60
N LEU A 319 -8.68 -15.55 14.24
CA LEU A 319 -7.36 -15.62 13.62
C LEU A 319 -6.76 -16.96 14.03
N ASP A 320 -6.59 -17.85 13.05
CA ASP A 320 -6.35 -19.27 13.27
C ASP A 320 -7.37 -19.89 14.24
N SER A 321 -6.89 -20.49 15.32
CA SER A 321 -7.73 -21.06 16.38
C SER A 321 -8.10 -20.07 17.49
N SER A 322 -7.63 -18.82 17.40
CA SER A 322 -7.82 -17.80 18.43
C SER A 322 -8.99 -16.88 18.10
N THR A 323 -9.83 -16.63 19.11
CA THR A 323 -10.90 -15.64 19.01
C THR A 323 -10.32 -14.23 19.10
N VAL A 324 -10.62 -13.41 18.10
CA VAL A 324 -10.26 -11.99 18.02
C VAL A 324 -11.37 -11.14 18.62
N TYR A 325 -12.60 -11.34 18.15
CA TYR A 325 -13.82 -10.71 18.66
C TYR A 325 -14.93 -11.76 18.73
N SER A 326 -15.66 -11.77 19.84
CA SER A 326 -16.90 -12.52 19.97
C SER A 326 -18.08 -11.58 19.78
N ASP A 327 -19.10 -12.04 19.05
CA ASP A 327 -20.36 -11.33 18.85
C ASP A 327 -20.17 -9.85 18.44
N LEU A 328 -19.26 -9.62 17.49
CA LEU A 328 -18.91 -8.29 17.03
C LEU A 328 -20.13 -7.62 16.39
N ASP A 329 -20.50 -6.47 16.95
CA ASP A 329 -21.44 -5.53 16.38
C ASP A 329 -20.68 -4.30 15.88
N LEU A 330 -20.64 -4.11 14.57
CA LEU A 330 -19.92 -3.00 13.95
C LEU A 330 -20.52 -1.64 14.31
N SER A 331 -21.78 -1.58 14.73
CA SER A 331 -22.41 -0.32 15.14
C SER A 331 -21.84 0.22 16.45
N ILE A 332 -21.32 -0.65 17.33
CA ILE A 332 -20.64 -0.26 18.58
C ILE A 332 -19.34 0.48 18.25
N LEU A 333 -18.60 -0.01 17.25
CA LEU A 333 -17.38 0.65 16.77
C LEU A 333 -17.70 1.95 16.01
N SER A 334 -18.88 2.04 15.40
CA SER A 334 -19.32 3.13 14.52
C SER A 334 -20.14 4.22 15.21
N ILE A 335 -20.17 4.29 16.54
CA ILE A 335 -20.97 5.26 17.30
C ILE A 335 -22.46 5.22 16.87
N ASN A 336 -23.04 4.03 16.81
CA ASN A 336 -24.45 3.77 16.46
C ASN A 336 -24.85 4.25 15.05
N ALA A 337 -23.94 4.16 14.08
CA ALA A 337 -24.21 4.46 12.67
C ALA A 337 -23.88 3.26 11.76
N LEU A 338 -24.67 3.10 10.69
CA LEU A 338 -24.41 2.12 9.63
C LEU A 338 -23.48 2.69 8.57
N ALA A 339 -22.86 1.79 7.80
CA ALA A 339 -21.96 2.11 6.71
C ALA A 339 -20.82 3.09 7.06
N VAL A 340 -20.42 3.12 8.35
CA VAL A 340 -19.25 3.87 8.80
C VAL A 340 -18.02 2.96 8.82
N PRO A 341 -16.98 3.28 8.05
CA PRO A 341 -15.72 2.55 8.03
C PRO A 341 -15.01 2.50 9.38
N ASN A 342 -14.56 1.31 9.75
CA ASN A 342 -13.73 1.04 10.92
C ASN A 342 -12.60 0.07 10.57
N PHE A 343 -11.54 0.11 11.37
CA PHE A 343 -10.47 -0.88 11.30
C PHE A 343 -9.92 -1.15 12.68
N PHE A 344 -9.25 -2.29 12.84
CA PHE A 344 -8.46 -2.58 14.02
C PHE A 344 -7.27 -3.47 13.66
N ASP A 345 -6.25 -3.38 14.50
CA ASP A 345 -4.93 -3.97 14.28
C ASP A 345 -4.62 -5.05 15.31
N ILE A 346 -4.20 -6.20 14.81
CA ILE A 346 -3.70 -7.31 15.61
C ILE A 346 -2.26 -7.61 15.23
N VAL A 347 -1.41 -7.77 16.22
CA VAL A 347 -0.08 -8.34 16.06
C VAL A 347 -0.12 -9.78 16.52
N SER A 348 0.26 -10.69 15.62
CA SER A 348 0.31 -12.12 15.90
C SER A 348 1.71 -12.67 15.66
N GLY A 349 2.22 -13.43 16.63
CA GLY A 349 3.44 -14.24 16.47
C GLY A 349 3.06 -15.62 15.97
N LEU A 350 2.63 -15.70 14.72
CA LEU A 350 2.27 -16.96 14.08
C LEU A 350 3.55 -17.79 13.92
N SER A 351 3.53 -18.98 14.52
CA SER A 351 4.65 -19.93 14.59
C SER A 351 4.45 -21.10 13.66
#